data_AF-A0A803M2I0-F1
#
_entry.id   AF-A0A803M2I0-F1
#
_cell.length_a   1.000
_cell.length_b   1.000
_cell.length_c   1.000
_cell.angle_alpha   90.00
_cell.angle_beta   90.00
_cell.angle_gamma   90.00
#
_symmetry.space_group_name_H-M   'P 1'
#
loop_
_entity.id
_entity.type
_entity.pdbx_description
1 polymer ?
#
loop_
_entity_poly.entity_id
_entity_poly.type
_entity_poly.pdbx_seq_one_letter_code
_entity_poly.pdbx_strand_id
1 'polypeptide(L)'
;MTTEAVENWRDAKLHEARLLILGEQNVTLTISSDDAALLVEAMESSWCSFMEVIGLWIPPAVIHKEHDDKPPGIDELEEDLLAGRPVPPECHAELHTDYDGVAVKWGLTHHKESAADCCQACFDQASRAKPGEMKCNLWVYCPSEAGCYSPDIYEHKHQECWLKFSEKPKLNFKDKYSESYRSSHPGAPLVVPWVSGVLSA
;
A
#
# COMPACT_ATOMS: atom_id res chain seq x y z
N MET A 1 -3.98 -2.97 27.95
CA MET A 1 -4.38 -3.02 29.38
C MET A 1 -5.43 -1.95 29.57
N THR A 2 -6.62 -2.28 30.08
CA THR A 2 -7.73 -1.31 30.23
C THR A 2 -7.60 -0.56 31.56
N THR A 3 -8.11 0.67 31.66
CA THR A 3 -8.13 1.46 32.91
C THR A 3 -8.75 0.69 34.07
N GLU A 4 -9.82 -0.07 33.80
CA GLU A 4 -10.48 -0.93 34.77
C GLU A 4 -9.56 -2.03 35.34
N ALA A 5 -8.74 -2.66 34.50
CA ALA A 5 -7.79 -3.67 34.96
C ALA A 5 -6.69 -3.07 35.86
N VAL A 6 -6.30 -1.83 35.61
CA VAL A 6 -5.29 -1.10 36.38
C VAL A 6 -5.82 -0.70 37.76
N GLU A 7 -7.05 -0.19 37.84
CA GLU A 7 -7.68 0.15 39.13
C GLU A 7 -7.97 -1.11 39.96
N ASN A 8 -8.48 -2.19 39.36
CA ASN A 8 -8.68 -3.45 40.08
C ASN A 8 -7.38 -4.03 40.64
N TRP A 9 -6.27 -3.90 39.90
CA TRP A 9 -4.95 -4.30 40.38
C TRP A 9 -4.47 -3.43 41.54
N ARG A 10 -4.69 -2.11 41.47
CA ARG A 10 -4.34 -1.16 42.53
C ARG A 10 -5.06 -1.49 43.83
N ASP A 11 -6.37 -1.74 43.77
CA ASP A 11 -7.17 -2.10 44.95
C ASP A 11 -6.68 -3.39 45.61
N ALA A 12 -6.37 -4.41 44.81
CA ALA A 12 -5.80 -5.66 45.31
C ALA A 12 -4.45 -5.44 46.01
N LYS A 13 -3.57 -4.61 45.44
CA LYS A 13 -2.24 -4.34 46.00
C LYS A 13 -2.29 -3.48 47.26
N LEU A 14 -3.20 -2.51 47.32
CA LEU A 14 -3.45 -1.73 48.54
C LEU A 14 -3.96 -2.62 49.68
N HIS A 15 -4.85 -3.56 49.36
CA HIS A 15 -5.34 -4.51 50.35
C HIS A 15 -4.21 -5.37 50.91
N GLU A 16 -3.38 -5.97 50.06
CA GLU A 16 -2.22 -6.77 50.48
C GLU A 16 -1.22 -5.96 51.33
N ALA A 17 -0.88 -4.74 50.91
CA ALA A 17 0.07 -3.89 51.63
C ALA A 17 -0.43 -3.51 53.03
N ARG A 18 -1.73 -3.23 53.19
CA ARG A 18 -2.34 -2.94 54.49
C ARG A 18 -2.34 -4.16 55.43
N LEU A 19 -2.59 -5.36 54.91
CA LEU A 19 -2.49 -6.60 55.70
C LEU A 19 -1.05 -6.84 56.19
N LEU A 20 -0.05 -6.50 55.37
CA LEU A 20 1.36 -6.62 55.74
C LEU A 20 1.74 -5.63 56.85
N ILE A 21 1.25 -4.39 56.80
CA ILE A 21 1.44 -3.38 57.87
C ILE A 21 0.79 -3.83 59.19
N LEU A 22 -0.34 -4.53 59.12
CA LEU A 22 -1.04 -5.10 60.29
C LEU A 22 -0.35 -6.36 60.86
N GLY A 23 0.74 -6.83 60.24
CA GLY A 23 1.53 -7.96 60.72
C GLY A 23 0.95 -9.33 60.36
N GLU A 24 0.07 -9.41 59.35
CA GLU A 24 -0.44 -10.70 58.87
C GLU A 24 0.65 -11.47 58.10
N GLN A 25 0.81 -12.75 58.41
CA GLN A 25 1.88 -13.58 57.82
C GLN A 25 1.52 -14.22 56.48
N ASN A 26 0.29 -14.04 56.01
CA ASN A 26 -0.25 -14.72 54.82
C ASN A 26 -0.39 -13.78 53.61
N VAL A 27 0.60 -12.89 53.43
CA VAL A 27 0.61 -11.88 52.37
C VAL A 27 1.65 -12.25 51.30
N THR A 28 1.27 -12.14 50.03
CA THR A 28 2.12 -12.49 48.88
C THR A 28 3.28 -11.50 48.66
N LEU A 29 3.16 -10.28 49.20
CA LEU A 29 4.16 -9.22 49.04
C LEU A 29 5.40 -9.50 49.90
N THR A 30 6.57 -9.49 49.28
CA THR A 30 7.86 -9.75 49.93
C THR A 30 8.62 -8.45 50.23
N ILE A 31 7.92 -7.43 50.71
CA ILE A 31 8.50 -6.11 51.04
C ILE A 31 8.48 -5.88 52.55
N SER A 32 9.28 -4.94 53.05
CA SER A 32 9.26 -4.59 54.47
C SER A 32 7.97 -3.87 54.85
N SER A 33 7.62 -3.84 56.15
CA SER A 33 6.45 -3.09 56.62
C SER A 33 6.58 -1.58 56.35
N ASP A 34 7.80 -1.03 56.39
CA ASP A 34 8.06 0.38 56.11
C ASP A 34 7.89 0.67 54.60
N ASP A 35 8.37 -0.22 53.74
CA ASP A 35 8.16 -0.12 52.28
C ASP A 35 6.68 -0.30 51.91
N ALA A 36 5.94 -1.14 52.63
CA ALA A 36 4.50 -1.30 52.45
C ALA A 36 3.73 -0.03 52.83
N ALA A 37 4.15 0.68 53.89
CA ALA A 37 3.57 1.96 54.26
C ALA A 37 3.80 3.02 53.18
N LEU A 38 5.03 3.10 52.64
CA LEU A 38 5.36 3.99 51.51
C LEU A 38 4.56 3.64 50.24
N LEU A 39 4.36 2.34 49.98
CA LEU A 39 3.57 1.87 48.84
C LEU A 39 2.10 2.29 48.97
N VAL A 40 1.51 2.15 50.16
CA VAL A 40 0.14 2.59 50.45
C VAL A 40 0.01 4.10 50.24
N GLU A 41 0.94 4.89 50.77
CA GLU A 41 0.95 6.35 50.59
C GLU A 41 1.01 6.75 49.11
N ALA A 42 1.93 6.14 48.35
CA ALA A 42 2.10 6.40 46.92
C ALA A 42 0.87 6.00 46.09
N MET A 43 0.26 4.85 46.40
CA MET A 43 -0.87 4.31 45.65
C MET A 43 -2.21 4.93 46.05
N GLU A 44 -2.37 5.54 47.22
CA GLU A 44 -3.60 6.24 47.63
C GLU A 44 -3.57 7.74 47.32
N SER A 45 -2.50 8.43 47.73
CA SER A 45 -2.43 9.90 47.70
C SER A 45 -1.73 10.45 46.47
N SER A 46 -0.86 9.67 45.83
CA SER A 46 -0.03 10.11 44.70
C SER A 46 -0.20 9.24 43.46
N TRP A 47 -1.35 8.59 43.31
CA TRP A 47 -1.59 7.59 42.27
C TRP A 47 -1.31 8.09 40.84
N CYS A 48 -1.80 9.27 40.48
CA CYS A 48 -1.56 9.84 39.15
C CYS A 48 -0.06 10.05 38.88
N SER A 49 0.66 10.64 39.84
CA SER A 49 2.11 10.86 39.73
C SER A 49 2.89 9.55 39.73
N PHE A 50 2.44 8.56 40.51
CA PHE A 50 3.02 7.23 40.53
C PHE A 50 2.86 6.52 39.17
N MET A 51 1.68 6.60 38.54
CA MET A 51 1.42 6.05 37.20
C MET A 51 2.30 6.68 36.13
N GLU A 52 2.54 8.00 36.19
CA GLU A 52 3.45 8.70 35.29
C GLU A 52 4.90 8.19 35.45
N VAL A 53 5.36 8.05 36.70
CA VAL A 53 6.73 7.58 37.00
C VAL A 53 6.96 6.14 36.54
N ILE A 54 5.98 5.25 36.69
CA ILE A 54 6.12 3.83 36.29
C ILE A 54 5.72 3.56 34.83
N GLY A 55 5.40 4.61 34.05
CA GLY A 55 5.07 4.50 32.63
C GLY A 55 3.73 3.79 32.33
N LEU A 56 2.83 3.72 33.32
CA LEU A 56 1.49 3.12 33.17
C LEU A 56 0.39 4.17 32.96
N TRP A 57 0.74 5.45 32.95
CA TRP A 57 -0.22 6.51 32.66
C TRP A 57 -0.66 6.47 31.19
N ILE A 58 -1.96 6.18 30.97
CA ILE A 58 -2.61 6.26 29.66
C ILE A 58 -3.57 7.46 29.70
N PRO A 59 -3.43 8.45 28.80
CA PRO A 59 -4.37 9.56 28.72
C PRO A 59 -5.81 9.05 28.52
N PRO A 60 -6.82 9.63 29.21
CA PRO A 60 -8.22 9.22 29.05
C PRO A 60 -8.74 9.43 27.62
N ALA A 61 -8.07 10.27 26.83
CA ALA A 61 -8.22 10.35 25.39
C ALA A 61 -6.85 10.60 24.76
N VAL A 62 -6.32 9.62 24.02
CA VAL A 62 -5.29 9.91 23.01
C VAL A 62 -6.04 10.50 21.82
N ILE A 63 -6.17 11.82 21.78
CA ILE A 63 -6.65 12.50 20.58
C ILE A 63 -5.51 12.41 19.57
N HIS A 64 -5.53 11.36 18.74
CA HIS A 64 -4.74 11.34 17.52
C HIS A 64 -5.25 12.49 16.65
N LYS A 65 -4.61 13.65 16.73
CA LYS A 65 -4.66 14.60 15.63
C LYS A 65 -3.73 14.02 14.59
N GLU A 66 -4.32 13.32 13.62
CA GLU A 66 -3.66 13.09 12.35
C GLU A 66 -3.30 14.48 11.80
N HIS A 67 -2.02 14.80 11.89
CA HIS A 67 -1.49 15.96 11.21
C HIS A 67 -1.37 15.55 9.75
N ASP A 68 -2.33 16.00 8.96
CA ASP A 68 -2.23 15.93 7.51
C ASP A 68 -1.21 16.99 7.07
N ASP A 69 0.06 16.69 7.31
CA ASP A 69 1.19 17.50 6.84
C ASP A 69 1.38 17.34 5.32
N LYS A 70 0.45 16.66 4.62
CA LYS A 70 0.37 16.58 3.17
C LYS A 70 -0.18 17.90 2.63
N PRO A 71 0.59 18.67 1.85
CA PRO A 71 0.04 19.79 1.10
C PRO A 71 -1.25 19.39 0.36
N PRO A 72 -2.29 20.22 0.38
CA PRO A 72 -3.51 19.94 -0.37
C PRO A 72 -3.17 19.86 -1.87
N GLY A 73 -3.46 18.71 -2.48
CA GLY A 73 -3.27 18.46 -3.92
C GLY A 73 -2.20 17.42 -4.31
N ILE A 74 -1.57 16.70 -3.36
CA ILE A 74 -0.54 15.70 -3.69
C ILE A 74 -1.10 14.28 -3.86
N ASP A 75 -2.35 14.01 -3.46
CA ASP A 75 -2.96 12.68 -3.63
C ASP A 75 -3.07 12.22 -5.10
N GLU A 76 -3.09 13.16 -6.05
CA GLU A 76 -3.22 12.85 -7.49
C GLU A 76 -1.88 12.92 -8.26
N LEU A 77 -0.80 13.41 -7.64
CA LEU A 77 0.46 13.69 -8.36
C LEU A 77 1.51 12.58 -8.26
N GLU A 78 1.45 11.71 -7.25
CA GLU A 78 2.46 10.65 -7.07
C GLU A 78 2.10 9.32 -7.76
N GLU A 79 0.81 9.01 -7.96
CA GLU A 79 0.38 7.73 -8.54
C GLU A 79 0.46 7.69 -10.09
N ASP A 80 0.60 8.86 -10.74
CA ASP A 80 0.48 9.00 -12.21
C ASP A 80 1.79 9.32 -12.95
N LEU A 81 2.94 9.34 -12.25
CA LEU A 81 4.22 9.69 -12.88
C LEU A 81 4.91 8.47 -13.51
N LEU A 82 5.03 8.49 -14.84
CA LEU A 82 5.79 7.49 -15.59
C LEU A 82 7.29 7.77 -15.54
N ALA A 83 8.08 6.73 -15.27
CA ALA A 83 9.53 6.82 -15.36
C ALA A 83 10.01 7.09 -16.80
N GLY A 84 11.10 7.86 -16.91
CA GLY A 84 11.75 8.18 -18.17
C GLY A 84 11.30 9.51 -18.78
N ARG A 85 11.48 9.66 -20.10
CA ARG A 85 11.06 10.86 -20.81
C ARG A 85 9.53 10.93 -20.90
N PRO A 86 8.94 12.14 -20.94
CA PRO A 86 7.50 12.29 -21.15
C PRO A 86 7.04 11.58 -22.41
N VAL A 87 5.88 10.93 -22.33
CA VAL A 87 5.30 10.23 -23.49
C VAL A 87 4.78 11.27 -24.49
N PRO A 88 5.16 11.18 -25.78
CA PRO A 88 4.66 12.12 -26.79
C PRO A 88 3.13 12.07 -26.93
N PRO A 89 2.44 13.21 -27.19
CA PRO A 89 0.97 13.24 -27.31
C PRO A 89 0.40 12.32 -28.38
N GLU A 90 1.12 12.11 -29.49
CA GLU A 90 0.71 11.23 -30.58
C GLU A 90 0.59 9.75 -30.19
N CYS A 91 1.17 9.38 -29.05
CA CYS A 91 1.09 8.05 -28.47
C CYS A 91 -0.22 7.78 -27.73
N HIS A 92 -0.99 8.84 -27.41
CA HIS A 92 -2.23 8.79 -26.62
C HIS A 92 -2.10 7.90 -25.39
N ALA A 93 -1.08 8.18 -24.56
CA ALA A 93 -0.82 7.40 -23.38
C ALA A 93 -1.95 7.54 -22.36
N GLU A 94 -2.46 6.40 -21.93
CA GLU A 94 -3.47 6.27 -20.90
C GLU A 94 -2.91 5.40 -19.78
N LEU A 95 -2.87 5.98 -18.58
CA LEU A 95 -2.56 5.26 -17.35
C LEU A 95 -3.67 4.26 -17.04
N HIS A 96 -3.30 3.21 -16.30
CA HIS A 96 -4.22 2.19 -15.83
C HIS A 96 -5.09 1.58 -16.93
N THR A 97 -4.48 1.27 -18.06
CA THR A 97 -5.18 0.87 -19.28
C THR A 97 -4.49 -0.31 -19.93
N ASP A 98 -5.26 -1.35 -20.25
CA ASP A 98 -4.83 -2.44 -21.11
C ASP A 98 -5.76 -2.55 -22.33
N TYR A 99 -5.17 -2.49 -23.51
CA TYR A 99 -5.85 -2.66 -24.79
C TYR A 99 -5.60 -4.06 -25.37
N ASP A 100 -6.69 -4.71 -25.82
CA ASP A 100 -6.65 -5.95 -26.59
C ASP A 100 -6.07 -5.71 -27.99
N GLY A 101 -5.34 -6.70 -28.50
CA GLY A 101 -4.83 -6.68 -29.87
C GLY A 101 -3.96 -7.89 -30.20
N VAL A 102 -3.69 -8.08 -31.50
CA VAL A 102 -2.77 -9.12 -31.97
C VAL A 102 -1.34 -8.64 -31.75
N ALA A 103 -0.56 -9.37 -30.97
CA ALA A 103 0.84 -9.03 -30.72
C ALA A 103 1.65 -9.13 -32.03
N VAL A 104 2.18 -8.00 -32.49
CA VAL A 104 3.17 -7.93 -33.58
C VAL A 104 4.60 -8.01 -33.04
N LYS A 105 4.77 -7.71 -31.74
CA LYS A 105 5.97 -8.03 -30.95
C LYS A 105 5.55 -8.38 -29.52
N TRP A 106 6.01 -9.53 -29.03
CA TRP A 106 5.68 -10.04 -27.70
C TRP A 106 6.48 -9.35 -26.61
N GLY A 107 5.79 -8.81 -25.59
CA GLY A 107 6.41 -8.09 -24.48
C GLY A 107 7.30 -8.96 -23.60
N LEU A 108 6.97 -10.25 -23.43
CA LEU A 108 7.78 -11.24 -22.69
C LEU A 108 9.27 -11.26 -23.06
N THR A 109 9.60 -10.87 -24.31
CA THR A 109 10.98 -10.82 -24.83
C THR A 109 11.35 -9.44 -25.35
N HIS A 110 10.48 -8.44 -25.18
CA HIS A 110 10.67 -7.09 -25.70
C HIS A 110 10.49 -6.08 -24.58
N HIS A 111 11.62 -5.70 -23.97
CA HIS A 111 11.64 -4.74 -22.88
C HIS A 111 12.07 -3.34 -23.37
N LYS A 112 11.52 -2.30 -22.73
CA LYS A 112 11.84 -0.90 -22.97
C LYS A 112 11.96 -0.16 -21.64
N GLU A 113 12.85 0.83 -21.57
CA GLU A 113 13.14 1.53 -20.32
C GLU A 113 12.00 2.46 -19.86
N SER A 114 11.12 2.85 -20.78
CA SER A 114 10.00 3.75 -20.51
C SER A 114 8.80 3.51 -21.44
N ALA A 115 7.64 4.01 -21.04
CA ALA A 115 6.44 4.03 -21.86
C ALA A 115 6.65 4.80 -23.18
N ALA A 116 7.40 5.90 -23.14
CA ALA A 116 7.74 6.69 -24.33
C ALA A 116 8.57 5.88 -25.34
N ASP A 117 9.49 5.04 -24.85
CA ASP A 117 10.30 4.18 -25.72
C ASP A 117 9.53 2.98 -26.24
N CYS A 118 8.52 2.52 -25.50
CA CYS A 118 7.58 1.53 -26.00
C CYS A 118 6.70 2.08 -27.13
N CYS A 119 6.16 3.29 -26.97
CA CYS A 119 5.45 3.98 -28.04
C CYS A 119 6.35 4.18 -29.28
N GLN A 120 7.58 4.68 -29.10
CA GLN A 120 8.51 4.86 -30.21
C GLN A 120 8.80 3.53 -30.93
N ALA A 121 8.95 2.44 -30.18
CA ALA A 121 9.14 1.11 -30.77
C ALA A 121 7.95 0.66 -31.61
N CYS A 122 6.73 1.07 -31.25
CA CYS A 122 5.53 0.83 -32.06
C CYS A 122 5.60 1.58 -33.39
N PHE A 123 5.91 2.89 -33.39
CA PHE A 123 6.13 3.66 -34.61
C PHE A 123 7.25 3.06 -35.49
N ASP A 124 8.35 2.65 -34.87
CA ASP A 124 9.48 2.07 -35.60
C ASP A 124 9.15 0.68 -36.17
N GLN A 125 8.30 -0.10 -35.51
CA GLN A 125 7.82 -1.37 -36.07
C GLN A 125 6.87 -1.10 -37.25
N ALA A 126 5.94 -0.16 -37.10
CA ALA A 126 4.96 0.19 -38.12
C ALA A 126 5.61 0.72 -39.40
N SER A 127 6.68 1.51 -39.28
CA SER A 127 7.44 2.04 -40.41
C SER A 127 8.29 1.00 -41.14
N ARG A 128 8.75 -0.04 -40.43
CA ARG A 128 9.56 -1.14 -40.99
C ARG A 128 8.76 -2.35 -41.46
N ALA A 129 7.47 -2.41 -41.13
CA ALA A 129 6.58 -3.50 -41.51
C ALA A 129 6.51 -3.65 -43.04
N LYS A 130 6.67 -4.88 -43.52
CA LYS A 130 6.63 -5.22 -44.95
C LYS A 130 5.19 -5.24 -45.47
N PRO A 131 4.98 -5.18 -46.79
CA PRO A 131 3.66 -5.40 -47.38
C PRO A 131 3.07 -6.74 -46.91
N GLY A 132 1.85 -6.68 -46.36
CA GLY A 132 1.14 -7.85 -45.82
C GLY A 132 1.40 -8.14 -44.33
N GLU A 133 2.34 -7.46 -43.68
CA GLU A 133 2.52 -7.54 -42.24
C GLU A 133 1.59 -6.55 -41.52
N MET A 134 1.13 -6.95 -40.33
CA MET A 134 0.39 -6.06 -39.44
C MET A 134 1.34 -4.98 -38.89
N LYS A 135 0.93 -3.72 -39.06
CA LYS A 135 1.66 -2.56 -38.53
C LYS A 135 1.21 -2.30 -37.11
N CYS A 136 2.14 -2.08 -36.20
CA CYS A 136 1.80 -1.68 -34.84
C CYS A 136 0.98 -0.39 -34.88
N ASN A 137 -0.14 -0.39 -34.17
CA ASN A 137 -0.96 0.81 -33.97
C ASN A 137 -1.40 0.97 -32.51
N LEU A 138 -1.02 0.05 -31.63
CA LEU A 138 -1.25 0.15 -30.21
C LEU A 138 -0.10 -0.48 -29.43
N TRP A 139 0.19 0.06 -28.26
CA TRP A 139 1.29 -0.37 -27.41
C TRP A 139 0.81 -0.52 -25.96
N VAL A 140 1.34 -1.49 -25.23
CA VAL A 140 1.07 -1.71 -23.80
C VAL A 140 2.39 -1.90 -23.09
N TYR A 141 2.62 -1.13 -22.03
CA TYR A 141 3.85 -1.05 -21.28
C TYR A 141 3.63 -1.37 -19.80
N CYS A 142 4.54 -2.14 -19.21
CA CYS A 142 4.54 -2.39 -17.77
C CYS A 142 5.51 -1.44 -17.02
N PRO A 143 5.00 -0.38 -16.36
CA PRO A 143 5.83 0.53 -15.56
C PRO A 143 6.15 0.01 -14.15
N SER A 144 5.41 -1.00 -13.67
CA SER A 144 5.54 -1.49 -12.29
C SER A 144 6.80 -2.34 -12.11
N GLU A 145 7.65 -1.98 -11.16
CA GLU A 145 8.84 -2.77 -10.79
C GLU A 145 8.48 -4.17 -10.28
N ALA A 146 7.30 -4.33 -9.67
CA ALA A 146 6.77 -5.61 -9.21
C ALA A 146 6.16 -6.46 -10.33
N GLY A 147 6.17 -5.98 -11.57
CA GLY A 147 5.48 -6.61 -12.70
C GLY A 147 4.01 -6.17 -12.80
N CYS A 148 3.36 -6.64 -13.87
CA CYS A 148 2.00 -6.23 -14.22
C CYS A 148 1.06 -7.43 -14.29
N TYR A 149 -0.12 -7.29 -13.70
CA TYR A 149 -1.12 -8.36 -13.68
C TYR A 149 -1.84 -8.47 -15.03
N SER A 150 -1.93 -9.69 -15.55
CA SER A 150 -2.79 -10.09 -16.68
C SER A 150 -3.49 -11.40 -16.32
N PRO A 151 -4.75 -11.63 -16.71
CA PRO A 151 -5.46 -12.88 -16.45
C PRO A 151 -5.06 -14.01 -17.42
N ASP A 152 -3.76 -14.17 -17.67
CA ASP A 152 -3.21 -15.22 -18.51
C ASP A 152 -2.22 -16.11 -17.72
N ILE A 153 -1.54 -17.01 -18.43
CA ILE A 153 -0.64 -18.00 -17.83
C ILE A 153 0.78 -17.47 -17.55
N TYR A 154 1.07 -16.23 -17.94
CA TYR A 154 2.40 -15.65 -17.86
C TYR A 154 2.54 -14.75 -16.64
N GLU A 155 3.78 -14.67 -16.15
CA GLU A 155 4.19 -13.69 -15.15
C GLU A 155 4.83 -12.52 -15.89
N HIS A 156 4.15 -11.39 -15.95
CA HIS A 156 4.65 -10.21 -16.67
C HIS A 156 5.56 -9.37 -15.80
N LYS A 157 6.71 -9.02 -16.37
CA LYS A 157 7.77 -8.31 -15.64
C LYS A 157 7.79 -6.82 -15.96
N HIS A 158 8.46 -6.07 -15.08
CA HIS A 158 8.77 -4.67 -15.30
C HIS A 158 9.41 -4.46 -16.67
N GLN A 159 9.06 -3.35 -17.34
CA GLN A 159 9.58 -2.93 -18.64
C GLN A 159 9.08 -3.72 -19.84
N GLU A 160 8.19 -4.69 -19.67
CA GLU A 160 7.59 -5.37 -20.82
C GLU A 160 6.87 -4.37 -21.74
N CYS A 161 7.19 -4.44 -23.03
CA CYS A 161 6.62 -3.61 -24.07
C CYS A 161 5.95 -4.48 -25.13
N TRP A 162 4.64 -4.48 -25.13
CA TRP A 162 3.80 -5.21 -26.06
C TRP A 162 3.44 -4.30 -27.23
N LEU A 163 3.92 -4.65 -28.42
CA LEU A 163 3.52 -3.98 -29.66
C LEU A 163 2.39 -4.79 -30.27
N LYS A 164 1.22 -4.19 -30.44
CA LYS A 164 0.05 -4.90 -30.97
C LYS A 164 -0.56 -4.17 -32.16
N PHE A 165 -1.40 -4.89 -32.88
CA PHE A 165 -2.25 -4.38 -33.94
C PHE A 165 -3.71 -4.71 -33.62
N SER A 166 -4.60 -3.75 -33.86
CA SER A 166 -6.03 -3.97 -33.89
C SER A 166 -6.70 -3.01 -34.87
N GLU A 167 -7.57 -3.52 -35.74
CA GLU A 167 -8.39 -2.66 -36.61
C GLU A 167 -9.33 -1.75 -35.80
N LYS A 168 -9.77 -2.23 -34.64
CA LYS A 168 -10.62 -1.51 -33.69
C LYS A 168 -10.07 -1.76 -32.29
N PRO A 169 -9.19 -0.88 -31.78
CA PRO A 169 -8.65 -1.01 -30.43
C PRO A 169 -9.79 -1.22 -29.43
N LYS A 170 -9.73 -2.34 -28.71
CA LYS A 170 -10.76 -2.74 -27.77
C LYS A 170 -10.17 -2.66 -26.37
N LEU A 171 -10.82 -1.89 -25.53
CA LEU A 171 -10.43 -1.78 -24.14
C LEU A 171 -10.67 -3.12 -23.43
N ASN A 172 -9.64 -3.64 -22.78
CA ASN A 172 -9.73 -4.84 -21.96
C ASN A 172 -10.02 -4.45 -20.50
N PHE A 173 -9.11 -3.69 -19.90
CA PHE A 173 -9.24 -3.17 -18.54
C PHE A 173 -8.88 -1.69 -18.48
N LYS A 174 -9.59 -0.95 -17.61
CA LYS A 174 -9.37 0.47 -17.35
C LYS A 174 -9.57 0.80 -15.88
N ASP A 175 -8.75 1.71 -15.37
CA ASP A 175 -8.79 2.24 -14.01
C ASP A 175 -8.71 1.12 -12.96
N LYS A 176 -9.85 0.68 -12.41
CA LYS A 176 -9.92 -0.29 -11.31
C LYS A 176 -10.58 -1.58 -11.76
N TYR A 177 -10.04 -2.70 -11.30
CA TYR A 177 -10.73 -3.98 -11.44
C TYR A 177 -11.97 -4.00 -10.54
N SER A 178 -13.10 -4.49 -11.06
CA SER A 178 -14.33 -4.59 -10.26
C SER A 178 -14.16 -5.55 -9.09
N GLU A 179 -14.92 -5.35 -8.00
CA GLU A 179 -14.90 -6.26 -6.86
C GLU A 179 -15.27 -7.70 -7.24
N SER A 180 -16.24 -7.87 -8.15
CA SER A 180 -16.64 -9.19 -8.66
C SER A 180 -15.52 -9.87 -9.44
N TYR A 181 -14.74 -9.10 -10.20
CA TYR A 181 -13.59 -9.61 -10.94
C TYR A 181 -12.47 -10.02 -9.99
N ARG A 182 -12.14 -9.18 -9.00
CA ARG A 182 -11.11 -9.48 -7.98
C ARG A 182 -11.51 -10.64 -7.06
N SER A 183 -12.81 -10.83 -6.82
CA SER A 183 -13.33 -11.98 -6.07
C SER A 183 -13.11 -13.30 -6.82
N SER A 184 -13.22 -13.28 -8.15
CA SER A 184 -12.94 -14.44 -9.01
C SER A 184 -11.46 -14.58 -9.37
N HIS A 185 -10.68 -13.49 -9.26
CA HIS A 185 -9.25 -13.43 -9.54
C HIS A 185 -8.50 -12.80 -8.35
N PRO A 186 -8.23 -13.56 -7.27
CA PRO A 186 -7.63 -13.01 -6.05
C PRO A 186 -6.24 -12.38 -6.23
N GLY A 187 -5.54 -12.72 -7.31
CA GLY A 187 -4.25 -12.11 -7.68
C GLY A 187 -4.37 -10.76 -8.40
N ALA A 188 -5.57 -10.34 -8.79
CA ALA A 188 -5.78 -9.07 -9.47
C ALA A 188 -5.61 -7.89 -8.47
N PRO A 189 -4.76 -6.90 -8.78
CA PRO A 189 -4.58 -5.72 -7.95
C PRO A 189 -5.86 -4.85 -7.97
N LEU A 190 -5.87 -3.77 -7.18
CA LEU A 190 -6.99 -2.84 -7.17
C LEU A 190 -7.10 -2.05 -8.47
N VAL A 191 -5.96 -1.60 -8.99
CA VAL A 191 -5.83 -0.73 -10.15
C VAL A 191 -5.13 -1.49 -11.28
N VAL A 192 -5.50 -1.24 -12.53
CA VAL A 192 -4.83 -1.80 -13.71
C VAL A 192 -3.38 -1.31 -13.73
N PRO A 193 -2.37 -2.19 -13.73
CA PRO A 193 -0.97 -1.77 -13.61
C PRO A 193 -0.34 -1.39 -14.94
N TRP A 194 -1.06 -1.56 -16.05
CA TRP A 194 -0.57 -1.29 -17.40
C TRP A 194 -0.76 0.16 -17.81
N VAL A 195 0.11 0.61 -18.70
CA VAL A 195 -0.01 1.89 -19.42
C VAL A 195 -0.09 1.55 -20.88
N SER A 196 -1.05 2.10 -21.60
CA SER A 196 -1.18 1.81 -23.02
C SER A 196 -1.63 3.01 -23.81
N GLY A 197 -1.49 2.91 -25.13
CA GLY A 197 -1.91 3.97 -26.03
C GLY A 197 -2.13 3.46 -27.43
N VAL A 198 -2.95 4.20 -28.17
CA VAL A 198 -3.22 3.97 -29.58
C VAL A 198 -2.51 5.07 -30.36
N LEU A 199 -1.75 4.70 -31.39
CA LEU A 199 -1.03 5.69 -32.18
C LEU A 199 -2.01 6.53 -33.03
N SER A 200 -1.75 7.83 -33.13
CA SER A 200 -2.39 8.66 -34.17
C SER A 200 -1.90 8.22 -35.55
N ALA A 201 -2.83 7.98 -36.46
CA ALA A 201 -2.53 7.71 -37.87
C ALA A 201 -2.09 8.97 -38.63
#